data_AF-A0A7R9GVX0-F1
#
_entry.id   AF-A0A7R9GVX0-F1
#
_cell.length_a   1.000
_cell.length_b   1.000
_cell.length_c   1.000
_cell.angle_alpha   90.00
_cell.angle_beta   90.00
_cell.angle_gamma   90.00
#
_symmetry.space_group_name_H-M   'P 1'
#
loop_
_entity.id
_entity.type
_entity.pdbx_description
1 polymer ?
#
loop_
_entity_poly.entity_id
_entity_poly.type
_entity_poly.pdbx_seq_one_letter_code
_entity_poly.pdbx_strand_id
1 'polypeptide(L)'
;MACRRRSSSEDKPAAQHAQQRPAKSSKQSSNETVPCGNVSDLGDVDGVDQWPNLAGNPGDSPRSELLLNIDSSRGMEALISGEWKLVVGSFEDGVHDYHYGDDGRETKNQAYITEVLQSPVSRCIAVMSNSSSVVEEADIERLRSLARVECRGVIVNGSGPYCNSPCLFKLTDDPCETNDVSSVYPVLVERMKKTLDGYREKMVPQLNQPVDPASDPALFDDVWVPWLDFSAKSCGIQGGTFLVSFMLLWMVTRPFLV
;
A
#
# COMPACT_ATOMS: atom_id res chain seq x y z
N MET A 1 -2.28 -27.85 64.19
CA MET A 1 -1.70 -26.73 64.96
C MET A 1 -1.64 -25.53 64.02
N ALA A 2 -2.67 -24.72 63.82
CA ALA A 2 -3.33 -23.79 64.75
C ALA A 2 -2.35 -22.79 65.39
N CYS A 3 -2.37 -21.54 64.91
CA CYS A 3 -2.23 -20.38 65.79
C CYS A 3 -3.24 -19.30 65.37
N ARG A 4 -3.80 -18.63 66.38
CA ARG A 4 -5.13 -17.99 66.44
C ARG A 4 -5.00 -16.45 66.41
N ARG A 5 -6.02 -15.78 65.84
CA ARG A 5 -6.73 -14.50 66.20
C ARG A 5 -6.17 -13.70 67.41
N ARG A 6 -6.22 -12.35 67.51
CA ARG A 6 -7.28 -11.32 67.26
C ARG A 6 -6.67 -9.91 67.56
N SER A 7 -7.07 -8.79 66.98
CA SER A 7 -8.03 -7.78 67.50
C SER A 7 -7.85 -6.49 66.65
N SER A 8 -8.86 -6.00 65.92
CA SER A 8 -9.90 -5.01 66.25
C SER A 8 -9.40 -3.60 66.62
N SER A 9 -9.51 -2.67 65.67
CA SER A 9 -9.95 -1.29 65.91
C SER A 9 -10.66 -0.78 64.65
N GLU A 10 -11.94 -0.48 64.79
CA GLU A 10 -12.79 0.13 63.78
C GLU A 10 -12.40 1.60 63.58
N ASP A 11 -12.28 2.04 62.33
CA ASP A 11 -12.53 3.43 61.94
C ASP A 11 -13.30 3.45 60.60
N LYS A 12 -14.30 4.33 60.55
CA LYS A 12 -15.45 4.38 59.62
C LYS A 12 -15.13 5.10 58.28
N PRO A 13 -16.04 5.13 57.28
CA PRO A 13 -15.75 4.65 55.93
C PRO A 13 -15.53 5.76 54.89
N ALA A 14 -14.76 5.46 53.85
CA ALA A 14 -14.77 6.22 52.60
C ALA A 14 -15.81 5.62 51.63
N ALA A 15 -16.76 6.46 51.23
CA ALA A 15 -17.84 6.13 50.31
C ALA A 15 -17.30 5.71 48.93
N GLN A 16 -17.71 4.55 48.44
CA GLN A 16 -17.69 4.22 47.01
C GLN A 16 -19.12 3.97 46.55
N HIS A 17 -19.63 4.92 45.77
CA HIS A 17 -20.86 4.80 45.01
C HIS A 17 -20.70 3.68 43.98
N ALA A 18 -21.23 2.50 44.29
CA ALA A 18 -21.52 1.47 43.30
C ALA A 18 -22.81 1.85 42.56
N GLN A 19 -22.70 2.66 41.51
CA GLN A 19 -23.76 2.78 40.52
C GLN A 19 -23.69 1.56 39.59
N GLN A 20 -24.69 0.68 39.72
CA GLN A 20 -24.98 -0.37 38.75
C GLN A 20 -25.21 0.28 37.38
N ARG A 21 -24.39 -0.05 36.38
CA ARG A 21 -24.65 0.32 34.99
C ARG A 21 -25.79 -0.55 34.46
N PRO A 22 -26.84 0.03 33.85
CA PRO A 22 -27.86 -0.78 33.19
C PRO A 22 -27.26 -1.45 31.95
N ALA A 23 -27.59 -2.72 31.75
CA ALA A 23 -27.27 -3.47 30.54
C ALA A 23 -27.87 -2.75 29.33
N LYS A 24 -27.03 -2.18 28.47
CA LYS A 24 -27.46 -1.73 27.15
C LYS A 24 -27.70 -2.97 26.29
N SER A 25 -28.97 -3.17 25.94
CA SER A 25 -29.41 -4.01 24.83
C SER A 25 -28.54 -3.71 23.61
N SER A 26 -27.78 -4.72 23.17
CA SER A 26 -27.07 -4.70 21.91
C SER A 26 -28.09 -4.82 20.78
N LYS A 27 -28.47 -3.69 20.19
CA LYS A 27 -28.91 -3.70 18.79
C LYS A 27 -27.67 -4.02 17.96
N GLN A 28 -27.63 -5.20 17.37
CA GLN A 28 -26.67 -5.51 16.30
C GLN A 28 -26.91 -4.51 15.16
N SER A 29 -26.04 -3.51 15.08
CA SER A 29 -25.91 -2.65 13.90
C SER A 29 -25.07 -3.43 12.90
N SER A 30 -25.66 -3.78 11.77
CA SER A 30 -25.03 -4.57 10.70
C SER A 30 -23.95 -3.84 9.91
N ASN A 31 -23.57 -2.62 10.31
CA ASN A 31 -22.76 -1.70 9.51
C ASN A 31 -21.55 -1.14 10.27
N GLU A 32 -20.81 -1.98 11.00
CA GLU A 32 -19.54 -1.58 11.62
C GLU A 32 -18.35 -2.08 10.78
N THR A 33 -17.80 -1.19 9.95
CA THR A 33 -16.49 -1.34 9.29
C THR A 33 -15.47 -0.49 10.09
N VAL A 34 -14.26 -0.99 10.33
CA VAL A 34 -13.23 -0.32 11.16
C VAL A 34 -12.39 0.64 10.29
N PRO A 35 -12.06 1.89 10.68
CA PRO A 35 -12.38 2.64 11.90
C PRO A 35 -13.77 3.28 11.87
N CYS A 36 -14.31 3.58 13.06
CA CYS A 36 -15.69 3.92 13.44
C CYS A 36 -16.37 5.14 12.75
N GLY A 37 -16.04 5.46 11.50
CA GLY A 37 -16.73 6.45 10.68
C GLY A 37 -18.01 5.88 10.07
N ASN A 38 -18.99 6.74 9.82
CA ASN A 38 -20.17 6.36 9.09
C ASN A 38 -19.92 6.51 7.59
N VAL A 39 -20.12 5.44 6.81
CA VAL A 39 -19.90 5.43 5.36
C VAL A 39 -20.73 6.52 4.66
N SER A 40 -21.89 6.89 5.22
CA SER A 40 -22.70 7.99 4.67
C SER A 40 -22.00 9.34 4.65
N ASP A 41 -20.98 9.53 5.48
CA ASP A 41 -20.25 10.79 5.58
C ASP A 41 -19.24 10.95 4.43
N LEU A 42 -18.96 9.88 3.69
CA LEU A 42 -18.00 9.86 2.58
C LEU A 42 -18.61 10.29 1.25
N GLY A 43 -19.94 10.42 1.16
CA GLY A 43 -20.64 10.68 -0.10
C GLY A 43 -20.58 9.49 -1.06
N ASP A 44 -20.47 9.79 -2.35
CA ASP A 44 -20.31 8.76 -3.38
C ASP A 44 -18.88 8.20 -3.36
N VAL A 45 -18.74 6.91 -3.05
CA VAL A 45 -17.45 6.21 -2.99
C VAL A 45 -17.45 4.99 -3.89
N ASP A 46 -16.35 4.77 -4.61
CA ASP A 46 -16.16 3.56 -5.44
C ASP A 46 -15.70 2.34 -4.61
N GLY A 47 -15.28 2.58 -3.36
CA GLY A 47 -14.85 1.54 -2.42
C GLY A 47 -16.02 0.70 -1.95
N VAL A 48 -15.87 -0.63 -1.99
CA VAL A 48 -16.86 -1.59 -1.47
C VAL A 48 -16.30 -2.21 -0.20
N ASP A 49 -17.14 -2.35 0.83
CA ASP A 49 -16.76 -2.99 2.09
C ASP A 49 -16.33 -4.46 1.87
N GLN A 50 -15.07 -4.76 2.18
CA GLN A 50 -14.49 -6.09 2.10
C GLN A 50 -14.39 -6.78 3.47
N TRP A 51 -14.76 -6.09 4.56
CA TRP A 51 -14.59 -6.59 5.92
C TRP A 51 -15.26 -7.94 6.16
N PRO A 52 -16.48 -8.23 5.67
CA PRO A 52 -17.07 -9.56 5.85
C PRO A 52 -16.18 -10.70 5.35
N ASN A 53 -15.54 -10.51 4.18
CA ASN A 53 -14.62 -11.50 3.61
C ASN A 53 -13.31 -11.61 4.39
N LEU A 54 -12.77 -10.48 4.89
CA LEU A 54 -11.54 -10.45 5.69
C LEU A 54 -11.73 -11.00 7.11
N ALA A 55 -12.92 -10.83 7.69
CA ALA A 55 -13.27 -11.25 9.04
C ALA A 55 -13.62 -12.75 9.14
N GLY A 56 -13.39 -13.53 8.07
CA GLY A 56 -13.61 -14.98 8.07
C GLY A 56 -15.07 -15.40 7.85
N ASN A 57 -15.90 -14.53 7.27
CA ASN A 57 -17.20 -14.89 6.71
C ASN A 57 -17.11 -14.88 5.17
N PRO A 58 -16.38 -15.83 4.55
CA PRO A 58 -16.21 -15.85 3.11
C PRO A 58 -17.57 -16.09 2.45
N GLY A 59 -18.05 -15.08 1.74
CA GLY A 59 -19.19 -15.16 0.83
C GLY A 59 -18.74 -14.88 -0.60
N ASP A 60 -19.70 -14.62 -1.48
CA ASP A 60 -19.36 -14.08 -2.79
C ASP A 60 -18.65 -12.72 -2.63
N SER A 61 -17.63 -12.47 -3.44
CA SER A 61 -17.00 -11.16 -3.50
C SER A 61 -18.08 -10.10 -3.80
N PRO A 62 -18.21 -9.04 -2.98
CA PRO A 62 -19.15 -7.97 -3.26
C PRO A 62 -18.70 -7.13 -4.46
N ARG A 63 -17.48 -7.34 -4.96
CA ARG A 63 -16.95 -6.74 -6.18
C ARG A 63 -17.10 -7.72 -7.34
N SER A 64 -17.90 -7.33 -8.34
CA SER A 64 -18.01 -8.00 -9.64
C SER A 64 -17.22 -7.29 -10.74
N GLU A 65 -16.84 -6.03 -10.53
CA GLU A 65 -16.19 -5.17 -11.50
C GLU A 65 -15.03 -4.40 -10.85
N LEU A 66 -13.95 -4.18 -11.58
CA LEU A 66 -12.79 -3.42 -11.15
C LEU A 66 -12.32 -2.54 -12.30
N LEU A 67 -12.50 -1.24 -12.14
CA LEU A 67 -11.83 -0.26 -13.00
C LEU A 67 -10.34 -0.24 -12.67
N LEU A 68 -9.49 -0.56 -13.64
CA LEU A 68 -8.04 -0.55 -13.45
C LEU A 68 -7.47 0.85 -13.73
N ASN A 69 -7.87 1.45 -14.85
CA ASN A 69 -7.42 2.78 -15.24
C ASN A 69 -8.35 3.41 -16.28
N ILE A 70 -8.45 4.75 -16.26
CA ILE A 70 -8.93 5.57 -17.37
C ILE A 70 -7.98 6.75 -17.53
N ASP A 71 -7.05 6.63 -18.47
CA ASP A 71 -6.19 7.71 -18.87
C ASP A 71 -6.78 8.45 -20.08
N SER A 72 -7.57 9.49 -19.83
CA SER A 72 -8.15 10.32 -20.89
C SER A 72 -7.11 11.08 -21.72
N SER A 73 -5.93 11.37 -21.15
CA SER A 73 -4.87 12.10 -21.84
C SER A 73 -4.09 11.22 -22.81
N ARG A 74 -3.93 9.94 -22.47
CA ARG A 74 -3.20 8.95 -23.26
C ARG A 74 -4.09 7.96 -24.01
N GLY A 75 -5.41 8.01 -23.80
CA GLY A 75 -6.36 7.09 -24.42
C GLY A 75 -6.22 5.64 -23.96
N MET A 76 -5.76 5.41 -22.73
CA MET A 76 -5.49 4.08 -22.19
C MET A 76 -6.45 3.72 -21.08
N GLU A 77 -7.16 2.60 -21.23
CA GLU A 77 -8.20 2.21 -20.29
C GLU A 77 -8.20 0.70 -20.07
N ALA A 78 -8.57 0.29 -18.87
CA ALA A 78 -8.77 -1.13 -18.60
C ALA A 78 -9.83 -1.37 -17.53
N LEU A 79 -10.63 -2.41 -17.76
CA LEU A 79 -11.75 -2.81 -16.90
C LEU A 79 -11.75 -4.33 -16.76
N ILE A 80 -11.87 -4.81 -15.53
CA ILE A 80 -12.18 -6.21 -15.24
C ILE A 80 -13.65 -6.30 -14.86
N SER A 81 -14.39 -7.21 -15.47
CA SER A 81 -15.79 -7.53 -15.15
C SER A 81 -15.96 -9.04 -15.08
N GLY A 82 -16.09 -9.57 -13.87
CA GLY A 82 -16.08 -11.00 -13.61
C GLY A 82 -14.76 -11.64 -14.06
N GLU A 83 -14.85 -12.60 -14.97
CA GLU A 83 -13.71 -13.31 -15.55
C GLU A 83 -13.07 -12.58 -16.75
N TRP A 84 -13.62 -11.44 -17.18
CA TRP A 84 -13.21 -10.76 -18.41
C TRP A 84 -12.41 -9.51 -18.11
N LYS A 85 -11.33 -9.29 -18.86
CA LYS A 85 -10.56 -8.05 -18.87
C LYS A 85 -10.65 -7.41 -20.26
N LEU A 86 -11.08 -6.16 -20.29
CA LEU A 86 -11.00 -5.29 -21.46
C LEU A 86 -9.80 -4.36 -21.30
N VAL A 87 -8.98 -4.25 -22.34
CA VAL A 87 -7.90 -3.26 -22.46
C VAL A 87 -8.17 -2.43 -23.72
N VAL A 88 -8.16 -1.11 -23.59
CA VAL A 88 -8.37 -0.16 -24.68
C VAL A 88 -7.17 0.74 -24.79
N GLY A 89 -6.59 0.82 -25.99
CA GLY A 89 -5.43 1.64 -26.26
C GLY A 89 -4.12 0.99 -25.81
N SER A 90 -3.03 1.68 -26.11
CA SER A 90 -1.67 1.20 -25.93
C SER A 90 -0.76 2.38 -25.57
N PHE A 91 0.28 2.14 -24.77
CA PHE A 91 1.21 3.19 -24.35
C PHE A 91 2.34 3.36 -25.38
N GLU A 92 2.58 4.60 -25.82
CA GLU A 92 3.62 4.94 -26.82
C GLU A 92 3.56 4.05 -28.06
N ASP A 93 2.37 3.87 -28.64
CA ASP A 93 2.14 2.97 -29.77
C ASP A 93 2.73 1.57 -29.52
N GLY A 94 2.54 1.06 -28.30
CA GLY A 94 2.88 -0.27 -27.76
C GLY A 94 4.35 -0.62 -27.73
N VAL A 95 5.22 0.38 -27.65
CA VAL A 95 6.63 0.22 -27.24
C VAL A 95 6.73 -0.46 -25.85
N HIS A 96 5.66 -0.39 -25.05
CA HIS A 96 5.60 -0.97 -23.70
C HIS A 96 4.58 -2.10 -23.52
N ASP A 97 4.00 -2.60 -24.61
CA ASP A 97 3.01 -3.69 -24.57
C ASP A 97 3.68 -5.08 -24.48
N TYR A 98 5.01 -5.11 -24.39
CA TYR A 98 5.74 -6.34 -24.21
C TYR A 98 5.44 -6.96 -22.84
N HIS A 99 5.40 -8.28 -22.80
CA HIS A 99 5.42 -8.98 -21.53
C HIS A 99 6.85 -8.98 -20.99
N TYR A 100 7.06 -8.21 -19.95
CA TYR A 100 8.37 -8.10 -19.28
C TYR A 100 8.73 -9.32 -18.43
N GLY A 101 7.91 -10.39 -18.49
CA GLY A 101 8.23 -11.65 -17.85
C GLY A 101 8.06 -11.61 -16.33
N ASP A 102 8.46 -12.74 -15.76
CA ASP A 102 8.40 -13.05 -14.34
C ASP A 102 9.80 -12.98 -13.74
N ASP A 103 10.42 -11.82 -13.81
CA ASP A 103 11.75 -11.59 -13.25
C ASP A 103 11.73 -11.80 -11.72
N GLY A 104 12.79 -12.41 -11.17
CA GLY A 104 12.90 -12.65 -9.72
C GLY A 104 12.09 -13.84 -9.19
N ARG A 105 11.45 -14.63 -10.06
CA ARG A 105 10.74 -15.86 -9.68
C ARG A 105 11.62 -17.12 -9.66
N GLU A 106 12.91 -16.99 -9.36
CA GLU A 106 13.80 -18.14 -9.22
C GLU A 106 13.30 -19.09 -8.13
N THR A 107 13.36 -20.39 -8.43
CA THR A 107 12.61 -21.45 -7.75
C THR A 107 13.10 -21.78 -6.36
N LYS A 108 14.24 -21.23 -5.92
CA LYS A 108 14.77 -21.41 -4.56
C LYS A 108 15.29 -20.11 -3.99
N ASN A 109 14.39 -19.32 -3.42
CA ASN A 109 14.80 -18.27 -2.49
C ASN A 109 15.01 -18.88 -1.10
N GLN A 110 16.16 -19.57 -0.92
CA GLN A 110 16.52 -20.20 0.35
C GLN A 110 16.56 -19.20 1.50
N ALA A 111 16.93 -17.95 1.22
CA ALA A 111 16.93 -16.87 2.20
C ALA A 111 15.51 -16.60 2.70
N TYR A 112 14.53 -16.45 1.79
CA TYR A 112 13.12 -16.28 2.16
C TYR A 112 12.59 -17.44 3.00
N ILE A 113 12.87 -18.69 2.61
CA ILE A 113 12.43 -19.87 3.38
C ILE A 113 13.01 -19.84 4.79
N THR A 114 14.31 -19.53 4.89
CA THR A 114 15.01 -19.41 6.19
C THR A 114 14.40 -18.29 7.04
N GLU A 115 14.12 -17.14 6.46
CA GLU A 115 13.51 -15.99 7.15
C GLU A 115 12.10 -16.30 7.67
N VAL A 116 11.27 -16.98 6.87
CA VAL A 116 9.93 -17.40 7.29
C VAL A 116 10.03 -18.38 8.47
N LEU A 117 10.87 -19.42 8.36
CA LEU A 117 11.05 -20.43 9.41
C LEU A 117 11.63 -19.83 10.70
N GLN A 118 12.55 -18.87 10.59
CA GLN A 118 13.18 -18.20 11.73
C GLN A 118 12.40 -16.99 12.25
N SER A 119 11.30 -16.60 11.60
CA SER A 119 10.50 -15.44 12.00
C SER A 119 9.98 -15.57 13.45
N PRO A 120 9.76 -14.45 14.16
CA PRO A 120 9.15 -14.48 15.48
C PRO A 120 7.80 -15.22 15.50
N VAL A 121 7.02 -15.10 14.43
CA VAL A 121 5.71 -15.76 14.29
C VAL A 121 5.86 -17.27 14.21
N SER A 122 6.76 -17.77 13.36
CA SER A 122 7.03 -19.21 13.23
C SER A 122 7.46 -19.84 14.57
N ARG A 123 8.35 -19.15 15.30
CA ARG A 123 8.78 -19.60 16.64
C ARG A 123 7.62 -19.61 17.65
N CYS A 124 6.78 -18.59 17.65
CA CYS A 124 5.60 -18.55 18.52
C CYS A 124 4.62 -19.68 18.21
N ILE A 125 4.35 -19.95 16.92
CA ILE A 125 3.49 -21.06 16.49
C ILE A 125 4.06 -22.41 16.95
N ALA A 126 5.38 -22.63 16.82
CA ALA A 126 6.03 -23.85 17.28
C ALA A 126 5.87 -24.07 18.80
N VAL A 127 5.99 -23.00 19.60
CA VAL A 127 5.76 -23.06 21.05
C VAL A 127 4.29 -23.36 21.37
N MET A 128 3.35 -22.68 20.70
CA MET A 128 1.91 -22.82 20.97
C MET A 128 1.34 -24.18 20.57
N SER A 129 1.86 -24.77 19.50
CA SER A 129 1.45 -26.07 18.97
C SER A 129 2.10 -27.26 19.68
N ASN A 130 3.02 -27.01 20.62
CA ASN A 130 3.86 -28.03 21.26
C ASN A 130 4.57 -28.95 20.23
N SER A 131 4.88 -28.40 19.06
CA SER A 131 5.44 -29.12 17.91
C SER A 131 6.53 -28.27 17.28
N SER A 132 7.74 -28.83 17.15
CA SER A 132 8.87 -28.10 16.57
C SER A 132 8.78 -27.90 15.05
N SER A 133 7.89 -28.63 14.36
CA SER A 133 7.71 -28.57 12.90
C SER A 133 6.24 -28.41 12.50
N VAL A 134 5.67 -27.23 12.75
CA VAL A 134 4.31 -26.90 12.25
C VAL A 134 4.33 -26.47 10.79
N VAL A 135 5.43 -25.86 10.36
CA VAL A 135 5.63 -25.38 8.99
C VAL A 135 7.00 -25.86 8.56
N GLU A 136 7.05 -26.74 7.56
CA GLU A 136 8.28 -27.23 6.99
C GLU A 136 8.63 -26.47 5.70
N GLU A 137 9.90 -26.54 5.30
CA GLU A 137 10.35 -25.98 4.02
C GLU A 137 9.51 -26.48 2.83
N ALA A 138 9.19 -27.78 2.82
CA ALA A 138 8.34 -28.38 1.80
C ALA A 138 6.93 -27.77 1.76
N ASP A 139 6.37 -27.35 2.91
CA ASP A 139 5.07 -26.66 2.95
C ASP A 139 5.17 -25.26 2.37
N ILE A 140 6.24 -24.53 2.67
CA ILE A 140 6.47 -23.19 2.12
C ILE A 140 6.63 -23.29 0.59
N GLU A 141 7.45 -24.21 0.11
CA GLU A 141 7.65 -24.43 -1.33
C GLU A 141 6.33 -24.85 -2.02
N ARG A 142 5.57 -25.77 -1.41
CA ARG A 142 4.27 -26.22 -1.92
C ARG A 142 3.24 -25.09 -1.96
N LEU A 143 3.11 -24.29 -0.90
CA LEU A 143 2.16 -23.19 -0.87
C LEU A 143 2.52 -22.10 -1.89
N ARG A 144 3.82 -21.82 -2.07
CA ARG A 144 4.30 -20.90 -3.10
C ARG A 144 4.06 -21.42 -4.51
N SER A 145 4.23 -22.71 -4.74
CA SER A 145 3.96 -23.30 -6.06
C SER A 145 2.48 -23.30 -6.40
N LEU A 146 1.60 -23.56 -5.42
CA LEU A 146 0.14 -23.47 -5.60
C LEU A 146 -0.34 -22.04 -5.89
N ALA A 147 0.33 -21.03 -5.35
CA ALA A 147 0.02 -19.62 -5.60
C ALA A 147 0.65 -19.08 -6.90
N ARG A 148 1.43 -19.88 -7.62
CA ARG A 148 2.16 -19.44 -8.81
C ARG A 148 1.31 -19.60 -10.07
N VAL A 149 1.11 -18.49 -10.79
CA VAL A 149 0.66 -18.53 -12.19
C VAL A 149 1.88 -18.79 -13.07
N GLU A 150 1.82 -19.83 -13.91
CA GLU A 150 2.89 -20.17 -14.84
C GLU A 150 2.51 -19.86 -16.29
N CYS A 151 3.04 -18.76 -16.81
CA CYS A 151 2.91 -18.36 -18.21
C CYS A 151 4.04 -19.01 -19.05
N ARG A 152 3.96 -20.32 -19.33
CA ARG A 152 4.99 -21.03 -20.11
C ARG A 152 4.74 -20.92 -21.62
N GLY A 153 5.78 -20.60 -22.38
CA GLY A 153 5.86 -20.94 -23.81
C GLY A 153 5.32 -19.90 -24.81
N VAL A 154 4.94 -18.70 -24.39
CA VAL A 154 4.31 -17.74 -25.32
C VAL A 154 5.23 -16.60 -25.77
N ILE A 155 6.32 -16.29 -25.05
CA ILE A 155 7.04 -15.01 -25.29
C ILE A 155 8.52 -15.26 -25.53
N VAL A 156 8.79 -15.89 -26.68
CA VAL A 156 10.16 -16.05 -27.20
C VAL A 156 10.65 -14.77 -27.88
N ASN A 157 9.75 -13.82 -28.20
CA ASN A 157 10.04 -12.60 -28.96
C ASN A 157 9.39 -11.33 -28.37
N GLY A 158 9.10 -11.29 -27.06
CA GLY A 158 8.60 -10.09 -26.38
C GLY A 158 7.15 -9.68 -26.69
N SER A 159 6.60 -9.96 -27.87
CA SER A 159 5.31 -9.42 -28.32
C SER A 159 4.12 -10.04 -27.58
N GLY A 160 3.61 -9.35 -26.55
CA GLY A 160 2.22 -9.50 -26.12
C GLY A 160 1.25 -9.04 -27.22
N PRO A 161 -0.05 -9.32 -27.09
CA PRO A 161 -1.05 -8.78 -28.01
C PRO A 161 -1.00 -7.26 -27.99
N TYR A 162 -0.83 -6.67 -29.16
CA TYR A 162 -0.75 -5.22 -29.36
C TYR A 162 -2.16 -4.62 -29.42
N CYS A 163 -2.55 -3.86 -28.38
CA CYS A 163 -3.94 -3.45 -28.16
C CYS A 163 -4.30 -2.09 -28.76
N ASN A 164 -3.82 -1.79 -29.98
CA ASN A 164 -4.28 -0.62 -30.73
C ASN A 164 -5.78 -0.68 -31.06
N SER A 165 -6.32 -1.89 -31.21
CA SER A 165 -7.75 -2.14 -31.07
C SER A 165 -8.04 -2.72 -29.68
N PRO A 166 -9.25 -2.52 -29.12
CA PRO A 166 -9.60 -3.07 -27.83
C PRO A 166 -9.34 -4.58 -27.75
N CYS A 167 -8.54 -5.00 -26.79
CA CYS A 167 -8.29 -6.41 -26.50
C CYS A 167 -9.24 -6.91 -25.42
N LEU A 168 -9.69 -8.16 -25.54
CA LEU A 168 -10.52 -8.83 -24.55
C LEU A 168 -9.87 -10.15 -24.15
N PHE A 169 -9.67 -10.35 -22.85
CA PHE A 169 -9.08 -11.56 -22.29
C PHE A 169 -10.04 -12.20 -21.28
N LYS A 170 -10.00 -13.53 -21.21
CA LYS A 170 -10.73 -14.30 -20.20
C LYS A 170 -9.76 -14.79 -19.14
N LEU A 171 -9.65 -14.09 -18.03
CA LEU A 171 -8.61 -14.28 -17.00
C LEU A 171 -8.64 -15.67 -16.34
N THR A 172 -9.78 -16.35 -16.31
CA THR A 172 -9.88 -17.72 -15.79
C THR A 172 -9.17 -18.73 -16.66
N ASP A 173 -9.15 -18.49 -17.97
CA ASP A 173 -8.64 -19.43 -18.99
C ASP A 173 -7.26 -18.97 -19.49
N ASP A 174 -7.02 -17.65 -19.51
CA ASP A 174 -5.80 -16.98 -19.95
C ASP A 174 -5.37 -15.90 -18.93
N PRO A 175 -4.81 -16.31 -17.77
CA PRO A 175 -4.30 -15.36 -16.77
C PRO A 175 -3.05 -14.60 -17.25
N CYS A 176 -2.48 -14.99 -18.39
CA CYS A 176 -1.28 -14.42 -18.98
C CYS A 176 -1.58 -13.36 -20.04
N GLU A 177 -2.86 -13.15 -20.37
CA GLU A 177 -3.33 -12.12 -21.30
C GLU A 177 -2.64 -12.22 -22.67
N THR A 178 -2.59 -13.45 -23.20
CA THR A 178 -1.88 -13.81 -24.41
C THR A 178 -2.77 -13.98 -25.64
N ASN A 179 -4.07 -14.25 -25.44
CA ASN A 179 -5.00 -14.56 -26.50
C ASN A 179 -6.16 -13.55 -26.53
N ASP A 180 -6.07 -12.58 -27.43
CA ASP A 180 -7.15 -11.62 -27.66
C ASP A 180 -8.36 -12.30 -28.32
N VAL A 181 -9.51 -12.26 -27.64
CA VAL A 181 -10.79 -12.78 -28.12
C VAL A 181 -11.82 -11.69 -28.41
N SER A 182 -11.38 -10.43 -28.52
CA SER A 182 -12.22 -9.26 -28.82
C SER A 182 -13.08 -9.43 -30.08
N SER A 183 -12.47 -9.97 -31.15
CA SER A 183 -13.12 -10.23 -32.44
C SER A 183 -14.17 -11.35 -32.37
N VAL A 184 -14.03 -12.26 -31.42
CA VAL A 184 -14.96 -13.38 -31.18
C VAL A 184 -16.17 -12.92 -30.37
N TYR A 185 -15.97 -11.98 -29.43
CA TYR A 185 -17.01 -11.48 -28.52
C TYR A 185 -17.26 -9.96 -28.64
N PRO A 186 -17.59 -9.43 -29.84
CA PRO A 186 -17.72 -7.99 -30.05
C PRO A 186 -18.85 -7.36 -29.21
N VAL A 187 -19.93 -8.11 -28.95
CA VAL A 187 -21.05 -7.64 -28.11
C VAL A 187 -20.63 -7.45 -26.66
N LEU A 188 -19.70 -8.29 -26.16
CA LEU A 188 -19.17 -8.17 -24.80
C LEU A 188 -18.21 -6.98 -24.70
N VAL A 189 -17.36 -6.77 -25.70
CA VAL A 189 -16.49 -5.59 -25.82
C VAL A 189 -17.31 -4.30 -25.73
N GLU A 190 -18.38 -4.18 -26.52
CA GLU A 190 -19.23 -2.98 -26.50
C GLU A 190 -19.96 -2.79 -25.16
N ARG A 191 -20.38 -3.88 -24.50
CA ARG A 191 -20.95 -3.80 -23.16
C ARG A 191 -19.95 -3.25 -22.15
N MET A 192 -18.72 -3.76 -22.15
CA MET A 192 -17.67 -3.34 -21.23
C MET A 192 -17.22 -1.89 -21.52
N LYS A 193 -17.17 -1.47 -22.79
CA LYS A 193 -16.94 -0.07 -23.16
C LYS A 193 -18.04 0.85 -22.63
N LYS A 194 -19.31 0.42 -22.70
CA LYS A 194 -20.41 1.19 -22.11
C LYS A 194 -20.28 1.34 -20.59
N THR A 195 -19.74 0.34 -19.90
CA THR A 195 -19.39 0.48 -18.48
C THR A 195 -18.29 1.52 -18.28
N LEU A 196 -17.25 1.53 -19.12
CA LEU A 196 -16.22 2.57 -19.12
C LEU A 196 -16.82 3.98 -19.36
N ASP A 197 -17.77 4.13 -20.28
CA ASP A 197 -18.50 5.40 -20.49
C ASP A 197 -19.19 5.89 -19.22
N GLY A 198 -19.85 4.99 -18.48
CA GLY A 198 -20.49 5.32 -17.22
C GLY A 198 -19.51 5.80 -16.15
N TYR A 199 -18.27 5.29 -16.15
CA TYR A 199 -17.20 5.84 -15.30
C TYR A 199 -16.76 7.21 -15.79
N ARG A 200 -16.59 7.41 -17.11
CA ARG A 200 -16.17 8.69 -17.70
C ARG A 200 -17.09 9.84 -17.31
N GLU A 201 -18.40 9.62 -17.26
CA GLU A 201 -19.40 10.62 -16.86
C GLU A 201 -19.21 11.14 -15.43
N LYS A 202 -18.58 10.35 -14.56
CA LYS A 202 -18.38 10.66 -13.13
C LYS A 202 -16.91 10.98 -12.79
N MET A 203 -16.01 10.97 -13.77
CA MET A 203 -14.60 11.21 -13.52
C MET A 203 -14.35 12.64 -13.06
N VAL A 204 -13.52 12.76 -12.02
CA VAL A 204 -12.85 14.01 -11.70
C VAL A 204 -11.69 14.19 -12.68
N PRO A 205 -11.48 15.39 -13.25
CA PRO A 205 -10.37 15.64 -14.16
C PRO A 205 -9.02 15.26 -13.54
N GLN A 206 -8.18 14.64 -14.35
CA GLN A 206 -6.82 14.26 -13.95
C GLN A 206 -6.01 15.50 -13.57
N LEU A 207 -5.27 15.42 -12.46
CA LEU A 207 -4.45 16.51 -11.95
C LEU A 207 -3.06 16.59 -12.58
N ASN A 208 -2.75 15.74 -13.54
CA ASN A 208 -1.44 15.70 -14.18
C ASN A 208 -1.11 17.07 -14.80
N GLN A 209 -0.07 17.72 -14.27
CA GLN A 209 0.50 18.96 -14.81
C GLN A 209 1.82 18.64 -15.51
N PRO A 210 2.27 19.49 -16.45
CA PRO A 210 3.65 19.43 -16.93
C PRO A 210 4.64 19.50 -15.77
N VAL A 211 5.81 18.88 -15.94
CA VAL A 211 6.91 19.01 -14.98
C VAL A 211 7.25 20.49 -14.82
N ASP A 212 7.24 20.98 -13.58
CA ASP A 212 7.64 22.34 -13.24
C ASP A 212 9.17 22.41 -13.27
N PRO A 213 9.81 23.21 -14.14
CA PRO A 213 11.27 23.33 -14.15
C PRO A 213 11.85 23.82 -12.81
N ALA A 214 11.06 24.51 -11.98
CA ALA A 214 11.47 24.92 -10.63
C ALA A 214 11.50 23.75 -9.64
N SER A 215 11.02 22.56 -10.00
CA SER A 215 11.12 21.34 -9.21
C SER A 215 12.43 20.57 -9.39
N ASP A 216 13.35 21.07 -10.23
CA ASP A 216 14.61 20.39 -10.54
C ASP A 216 15.44 20.22 -9.25
N PRO A 217 15.78 18.98 -8.83
CA PRO A 217 16.62 18.73 -7.67
C PRO A 217 17.98 19.44 -7.73
N ALA A 218 18.49 19.76 -8.93
CA ALA A 218 19.72 20.55 -9.09
C ALA A 218 19.60 21.96 -8.49
N LEU A 219 18.39 22.46 -8.27
CA LEU A 219 18.10 23.73 -7.59
C LEU A 219 18.04 23.59 -6.05
N PHE A 220 18.09 22.35 -5.53
CA PHE A 220 17.91 22.01 -4.12
C PHE A 220 18.95 20.97 -3.65
N ASP A 221 20.23 21.22 -3.88
CA ASP A 221 21.33 20.33 -3.43
C ASP A 221 21.13 18.84 -3.82
N ASP A 222 20.61 18.60 -5.02
CA ASP A 222 20.32 17.28 -5.59
C ASP A 222 19.32 16.44 -4.77
N VAL A 223 18.46 17.08 -3.98
CA VAL A 223 17.38 16.41 -3.23
C VAL A 223 15.98 16.83 -3.70
N TRP A 224 15.06 15.87 -3.69
CA TRP A 224 13.64 16.13 -3.96
C TRP A 224 13.00 16.82 -2.75
N VAL A 225 12.46 18.02 -2.96
CA VAL A 225 11.81 18.81 -1.92
C VAL A 225 10.46 19.36 -2.40
N PRO A 226 9.51 19.70 -1.51
CA PRO A 226 8.31 20.44 -1.88
C PRO A 226 8.66 21.89 -2.27
N TRP A 227 9.16 22.08 -3.49
CA TRP A 227 9.79 23.31 -3.99
C TRP A 227 8.89 24.57 -3.90
N LEU A 228 7.57 24.41 -3.90
CA LEU A 228 6.62 25.51 -3.71
C LEU A 228 6.57 26.04 -2.27
N ASP A 229 6.91 25.21 -1.28
CA ASP A 229 6.98 25.59 0.14
C ASP A 229 8.36 26.15 0.52
N PHE A 230 9.36 25.93 -0.33
CA PHE A 230 10.69 26.55 -0.22
C PHE A 230 10.62 28.00 -0.71
N SER A 231 9.99 28.87 0.08
CA SER A 231 10.28 30.29 -0.03
C SER A 231 11.76 30.47 0.26
N ALA A 232 12.49 31.15 -0.62
CA ALA A 232 13.84 31.64 -0.37
C ALA A 232 13.84 32.65 0.78
N LYS A 233 13.49 32.23 2.00
CA LYS A 233 13.98 32.88 3.20
C LYS A 233 15.44 32.47 3.25
N SER A 234 16.27 33.37 2.74
CA SER A 234 17.71 33.32 2.92
C SER A 234 17.99 32.79 4.32
N CYS A 235 18.60 31.61 4.41
CA CYS A 235 19.49 31.36 5.52
C CYS A 235 20.70 32.26 5.25
N GLY A 236 20.50 33.56 5.44
CA GLY A 236 21.58 34.49 5.60
C GLY A 236 22.29 34.04 6.86
N ILE A 237 23.35 33.26 6.70
CA ILE A 237 24.47 33.33 7.62
C ILE A 237 24.83 34.81 7.60
N GLN A 238 24.32 35.57 8.58
CA GLN A 238 24.85 36.87 8.88
C GLN A 238 26.30 36.59 9.27
N GLY A 239 27.20 36.80 8.31
CA GLY A 239 28.63 36.89 8.56
C GLY A 239 28.85 38.05 9.52
N GLY A 240 28.65 37.79 10.81
CA GLY A 240 29.13 38.64 11.88
C GLY A 240 30.64 38.59 11.84
N THR A 241 31.25 39.56 11.19
CA THR A 241 32.66 39.88 11.35
C THR A 241 32.92 40.19 12.82
N PHE A 242 33.36 39.19 13.58
CA PHE A 242 33.96 39.40 14.89
C PHE A 242 35.33 40.05 14.68
N LEU A 243 35.36 41.39 14.70
CA LEU A 243 36.60 42.14 14.86
C LEU A 243 37.12 41.90 16.28
N VAL A 244 38.09 41.00 16.42
CA VAL A 244 38.86 40.85 17.65
C VAL A 244 39.79 42.06 17.76
N SER A 245 39.36 43.06 18.52
CA SER A 245 40.18 44.22 18.87
C SER A 245 41.24 43.80 19.90
N PHE A 246 42.48 43.57 19.44
CA PHE A 246 43.63 43.47 20.33
C PHE A 246 44.00 44.87 20.83
N MET A 247 43.46 45.24 22.00
CA MET A 247 43.94 46.40 22.74
C MET A 247 45.30 46.07 23.37
N LEU A 248 46.38 46.58 22.76
CA LEU A 248 47.66 46.73 23.41
C LEU A 248 47.49 47.68 24.61
N LEU A 249 47.74 47.20 25.83
CA LEU A 249 48.08 48.08 26.94
C LEU A 249 49.39 47.61 27.58
N TRP A 250 50.41 48.39 27.27
CA TRP A 250 51.71 48.47 27.92
C TRP A 250 51.56 48.91 29.37
N MET A 251 52.37 48.36 30.28
CA MET A 251 53.06 48.99 31.42
C MET A 251 53.55 47.86 32.36
N VAL A 252 54.75 47.80 32.95
CA VAL A 252 55.91 48.70 33.05
C VAL A 252 57.02 47.95 33.85
N THR A 253 58.30 48.28 33.59
CA THR A 253 59.52 48.07 34.43
C THR A 253 60.07 46.64 34.62
N ARG A 254 61.39 46.36 34.60
CA ARG A 254 62.65 47.17 34.65
C ARG A 254 63.83 46.28 34.15
N PRO A 255 65.01 46.87 33.87
CA PRO A 255 66.14 46.22 33.18
C PRO A 255 67.11 45.56 34.17
N PHE A 256 68.04 44.72 33.68
CA PHE A 256 69.49 44.86 33.94
C PHE A 256 70.29 43.81 33.14
N LEU A 257 71.34 44.29 32.48
CA LEU A 257 72.47 43.52 31.96
C LEU A 257 73.20 42.77 33.09
N VAL A 258 73.63 41.52 32.83
CA VAL A 258 75.02 41.11 32.56
C VAL A 258 74.97 39.87 31.67
#